data_AF-A0A9P9SX80-F1
#
_entry.id   AF-A0A9P9SX80-F1
#
_cell.length_a   1.000
_cell.length_b   1.000
_cell.length_c   1.000
_cell.angle_alpha   90.00
_cell.angle_beta   90.00
_cell.angle_gamma   90.00
#
_symmetry.space_group_name_H-M   'P 1'
#
loop_
_entity.id
_entity.type
_entity.pdbx_description
1 polymer ?
#
loop_
_entity_poly.entity_id
_entity_poly.type
_entity_poly.pdbx_seq_one_letter_code
_entity_poly.pdbx_strand_id
1 'polypeptide(L)'
;MPLTVLTDSDVRNLLLQLTKQDILDLQQSLADALHYYSTSTEEDSNGCCSSYQPLRTSLKRSDGQTTLFMPASSNDGLGVKIVTLTAPDAKKQTSDASSVTSSLDTLSISQRSTKSGSGSVGSSTTAFDPPQSLASAKSTTPKGTLTLFDNDGHPRALINAEEITAFRTALASTMLFKKRQNVHDVVVFGAGKQAYWHIRLALLLRGEDVHHLNIINRDFDRVHQLLEKLYKPHDQPTQWSASAEHVPTYRQREDQIMSDLPRPKIQILTPGHGEYDRLLKTTIRASSVIFFTTPSLTPLFPAPFLTNPEGRKKGRYLAAIGSYKPHMVEIHPDILRQNVEPEHGHRHFHKHAPQGGAVIVDSVEACLKEAGEIIQAGLKADEVVEIGELLMLKRDADRRRLECQASRSAEGLDEGGVELGECEKTKKKWRGDKEKDHDSEDKAHKSLMEWLQKGNVIYKSVGLGLMDVVVGNDLCQLADERGIGTKIEDF
;
A
#
# COMPACT_ATOMS: atom_id res chain seq x y z
N MET A 1 -20.67 -8.05 -26.70
CA MET A 1 -21.00 -8.00 -25.26
C MET A 1 -21.45 -6.59 -24.94
N PRO A 2 -22.39 -6.36 -24.00
CA PRO A 2 -22.77 -5.00 -23.62
C PRO A 2 -21.63 -4.27 -22.92
N LEU A 3 -21.55 -2.96 -23.16
CA LEU A 3 -20.69 -2.07 -22.38
C LEU A 3 -21.32 -1.86 -21.00
N THR A 4 -20.56 -2.10 -19.93
CA THR A 4 -20.99 -1.84 -18.55
C THR A 4 -20.49 -0.49 -18.06
N VAL A 5 -21.38 0.39 -17.63
CA VAL A 5 -21.04 1.71 -17.07
C VAL A 5 -21.29 1.72 -15.56
N LEU A 6 -20.23 1.98 -14.79
CA LEU A 6 -20.26 2.04 -13.32
C LEU A 6 -19.95 3.46 -12.83
N THR A 7 -20.93 4.10 -12.19
CA THR A 7 -20.73 5.38 -11.50
C THR A 7 -19.93 5.21 -10.21
N ASP A 8 -19.45 6.30 -9.61
CA ASP A 8 -18.74 6.22 -8.31
C ASP A 8 -19.65 5.61 -7.21
N SER A 9 -20.96 5.87 -7.28
CA SER A 9 -21.93 5.29 -6.34
C SER A 9 -22.15 3.80 -6.56
N ASP A 10 -22.16 3.35 -7.82
CA ASP A 10 -22.25 1.93 -8.17
C ASP A 10 -21.02 1.17 -7.67
N VAL A 11 -19.82 1.70 -7.95
CA VAL A 11 -18.55 1.12 -7.48
C VAL A 11 -18.53 1.07 -5.95
N ARG A 12 -18.89 2.17 -5.28
CA ARG A 12 -18.94 2.20 -3.82
C ARG A 12 -19.92 1.17 -3.28
N ASN A 13 -21.14 1.09 -3.82
CA ASN A 13 -22.15 0.14 -3.39
C ASN A 13 -21.66 -1.31 -3.55
N LEU A 14 -21.10 -1.64 -4.72
CA LEU A 14 -20.52 -2.95 -5.00
C LEU A 14 -19.43 -3.31 -3.98
N LEU A 15 -18.48 -2.41 -3.75
CA LEU A 15 -17.37 -2.61 -2.82
C LEU A 15 -17.84 -2.77 -1.35
N LEU A 16 -18.93 -2.11 -0.96
CA LEU A 16 -19.50 -2.22 0.39
C LEU A 16 -20.18 -3.58 0.62
N GLN A 17 -20.69 -4.22 -0.44
CA GLN A 17 -21.35 -5.53 -0.41
C GLN A 17 -20.36 -6.70 -0.58
N LEU A 18 -19.06 -6.45 -0.69
CA LEU A 18 -18.08 -7.52 -0.78
C LEU A 18 -18.02 -8.30 0.52
N THR A 19 -18.16 -9.62 0.41
CA THR A 19 -17.91 -10.54 1.52
C THR A 19 -16.42 -10.65 1.79
N LYS A 20 -16.05 -11.21 2.95
CA LYS A 20 -14.65 -11.54 3.23
C LYS A 20 -14.06 -12.47 2.17
N GLN A 21 -14.86 -13.38 1.62
CA GLN A 21 -14.42 -14.30 0.57
C GLN A 21 -14.17 -13.54 -0.75
N ASP A 22 -15.09 -12.66 -1.16
CA ASP A 22 -14.90 -11.85 -2.37
C ASP A 22 -13.60 -11.04 -2.30
N ILE A 23 -13.28 -10.46 -1.14
CA ILE A 23 -12.03 -9.71 -0.93
C ILE A 23 -10.82 -10.63 -1.07
N LEU A 24 -10.88 -11.86 -0.55
CA LEU A 24 -9.79 -12.82 -0.66
C LEU A 24 -9.58 -13.29 -2.10
N ASP A 25 -10.67 -13.45 -2.86
CA ASP A 25 -10.62 -13.85 -4.27
C ASP A 25 -10.06 -12.71 -5.13
N LEU A 26 -10.53 -11.48 -4.92
CA LEU A 26 -9.94 -10.27 -5.55
C LEU A 26 -8.45 -10.10 -5.18
N GLN A 27 -8.07 -10.36 -3.92
CA GLN A 27 -6.66 -10.36 -3.53
C GLN A 27 -5.86 -11.44 -4.26
N GLN A 28 -6.45 -12.63 -4.46
CA GLN A 28 -5.77 -13.72 -5.14
C GLN A 28 -5.58 -13.41 -6.63
N SER A 29 -6.64 -12.93 -7.31
CA SER A 29 -6.57 -12.46 -8.70
C SER A 29 -5.48 -11.39 -8.89
N LEU A 30 -5.49 -10.36 -8.03
CA LEU A 30 -4.47 -9.31 -8.07
C LEU A 30 -3.06 -9.83 -7.75
N ALA A 31 -2.93 -10.75 -6.80
CA ALA A 31 -1.66 -11.38 -6.46
C ALA A 31 -1.07 -12.16 -7.66
N ASP A 32 -1.93 -12.82 -8.43
CA ASP A 32 -1.54 -13.62 -9.58
C ASP A 32 -1.05 -12.74 -10.71
N ALA A 33 -1.79 -11.67 -11.01
CA ALA A 33 -1.38 -10.69 -12.01
C ALA A 33 -0.04 -10.03 -11.64
N LEU A 34 0.15 -9.64 -10.38
CA LEU A 34 1.41 -9.06 -9.91
C LEU A 34 2.56 -10.06 -9.97
N HIS A 35 2.29 -11.34 -9.70
CA HIS A 35 3.27 -12.40 -9.86
C HIS A 35 3.69 -12.53 -11.33
N TYR A 36 2.75 -12.66 -12.27
CA TYR A 36 3.08 -12.71 -13.69
C TYR A 36 3.83 -11.47 -14.18
N TYR A 37 3.43 -10.28 -13.71
CA TYR A 37 4.14 -9.03 -13.99
C TYR A 37 5.62 -9.08 -13.62
N SER A 38 5.93 -9.58 -12.41
CA SER A 38 7.30 -9.62 -11.89
C SER A 38 8.15 -10.73 -12.48
N THR A 39 7.54 -11.82 -12.96
CA THR A 39 8.29 -13.08 -13.16
C THR A 39 8.22 -13.62 -14.58
N SER A 40 7.22 -13.22 -15.35
CA SER A 40 7.04 -13.73 -16.70
C SER A 40 7.83 -12.92 -17.72
N THR A 41 8.27 -13.61 -18.75
CA THR A 41 8.94 -13.04 -19.92
C THR A 41 7.95 -12.85 -21.07
N GLU A 42 8.36 -12.17 -22.14
CA GLU A 42 7.55 -12.02 -23.36
C GLU A 42 7.31 -13.35 -24.09
N GLU A 43 8.11 -14.37 -23.80
CA GLU A 43 7.97 -15.72 -24.37
C GLU A 43 6.87 -16.53 -23.67
N ASP A 44 6.60 -16.21 -22.41
CA ASP A 44 5.48 -16.77 -21.68
C ASP A 44 4.20 -16.15 -22.26
N SER A 45 3.30 -16.93 -22.83
CA SER A 45 2.04 -16.45 -23.44
C SER A 45 1.06 -15.88 -22.39
N ASN A 46 1.42 -14.76 -21.76
CA ASN A 46 0.67 -14.05 -20.73
C ASN A 46 0.55 -12.56 -21.09
N GLY A 47 -0.57 -11.93 -20.75
CA GLY A 47 -0.84 -10.52 -21.03
C GLY A 47 -0.43 -9.56 -19.92
N CYS A 48 0.24 -10.02 -18.86
CA CYS A 48 0.49 -9.26 -17.63
C CYS A 48 1.96 -8.83 -17.43
N CYS A 49 2.89 -9.30 -18.26
CA CYS A 49 4.32 -9.10 -18.06
C CYS A 49 4.71 -7.60 -18.03
N SER A 50 5.85 -7.31 -17.39
CA SER A 50 6.31 -5.93 -17.19
C SER A 50 6.49 -5.13 -18.47
N SER A 51 6.90 -5.76 -19.58
CA SER A 51 7.04 -5.07 -20.88
C SER A 51 5.71 -4.65 -21.51
N TYR A 52 4.59 -5.23 -21.07
CA TYR A 52 3.23 -4.82 -21.46
C TYR A 52 2.62 -3.75 -20.53
N GLN A 53 3.39 -3.23 -19.56
CA GLN A 53 2.96 -2.17 -18.65
C GLN A 53 3.70 -0.87 -18.95
N PRO A 54 3.27 -0.09 -19.97
CA PRO A 54 3.94 1.15 -20.31
C PRO A 54 3.91 2.15 -19.15
N LEU A 55 4.95 2.96 -19.05
CA LEU A 55 4.97 4.06 -18.08
C LEU A 55 3.83 5.04 -18.35
N ARG A 56 3.34 5.64 -17.26
CA ARG A 56 2.30 6.67 -17.33
C ARG A 56 2.72 7.78 -18.29
N THR A 57 1.79 8.19 -19.16
CA THR A 57 2.00 9.31 -20.09
C THR A 57 1.30 10.55 -19.56
N SER A 58 2.00 11.69 -19.53
CA SER A 58 1.43 12.96 -19.05
C SER A 58 1.19 13.94 -20.20
N LEU A 59 -0.05 14.43 -20.33
CA LEU A 59 -0.42 15.53 -21.20
C LEU A 59 -0.58 16.80 -20.35
N LYS A 60 0.33 17.76 -20.52
CA LYS A 60 0.25 19.07 -19.87
C LYS A 60 -0.39 20.08 -20.83
N ARG A 61 -1.47 20.71 -20.39
CA ARG A 61 -2.18 21.74 -21.14
C ARG A 61 -1.75 23.14 -20.71
N SER A 62 -1.97 24.12 -21.59
CA SER A 62 -1.66 25.54 -21.34
C SER A 62 -2.49 26.15 -20.21
N ASP A 63 -3.65 25.58 -19.89
CA ASP A 63 -4.50 25.95 -18.76
C ASP A 63 -3.99 25.42 -17.40
N GLY A 64 -2.81 24.79 -17.37
CA GLY A 64 -2.20 24.22 -16.17
C GLY A 64 -2.78 22.87 -15.75
N GLN A 65 -3.77 22.33 -16.47
CA GLN A 65 -4.27 20.98 -16.22
C GLN A 65 -3.28 19.94 -16.74
N THR A 66 -3.08 18.89 -15.97
CA THR A 66 -2.27 17.74 -16.40
C THR A 66 -3.13 16.48 -16.39
N THR A 67 -3.31 15.87 -17.56
CA THR A 67 -3.99 14.57 -17.69
C THR A 67 -2.95 13.46 -17.76
N LEU A 68 -3.15 12.42 -16.96
CA LEU A 68 -2.33 11.22 -16.93
C LEU A 68 -3.08 10.08 -17.61
N PHE A 69 -2.41 9.40 -18.52
CA PHE A 69 -2.87 8.17 -19.15
C PHE A 69 -2.04 7.02 -18.60
N MET A 70 -2.71 5.98 -18.13
CA MET A 70 -2.09 4.78 -17.57
C MET A 70 -2.67 3.56 -18.31
N PRO A 71 -2.12 3.22 -19.49
CA PRO A 71 -2.46 1.97 -20.16
C PRO A 71 -1.86 0.80 -19.38
N ALA A 72 -2.57 -0.32 -19.39
CA ALA A 72 -2.09 -1.57 -18.83
C ALA A 72 -2.75 -2.74 -19.56
N SER A 73 -2.03 -3.85 -19.62
CA SER A 73 -2.49 -5.11 -20.17
C SER A 73 -2.66 -6.15 -19.07
N SER A 74 -3.63 -7.03 -19.21
CA SER A 74 -3.85 -8.20 -18.36
C SER A 74 -4.18 -9.42 -19.22
N ASN A 75 -4.29 -10.61 -18.61
CA ASN A 75 -4.70 -11.82 -19.34
C ASN A 75 -6.14 -11.75 -19.87
N ASP A 76 -6.98 -10.92 -19.25
CA ASP A 76 -8.41 -10.79 -19.57
C ASP A 76 -8.71 -9.60 -20.50
N GLY A 77 -7.67 -8.88 -20.92
CA GLY A 77 -7.77 -7.76 -21.86
C GLY A 77 -6.96 -6.54 -21.45
N LEU A 78 -7.28 -5.41 -22.07
CA LEU A 78 -6.57 -4.15 -21.92
C LEU A 78 -7.37 -3.14 -21.12
N GLY A 79 -6.71 -2.19 -20.49
CA GLY A 79 -7.40 -1.07 -19.91
C GLY A 79 -6.56 0.19 -19.85
N VAL A 80 -7.24 1.32 -19.78
CA VAL A 80 -6.60 2.64 -19.68
C VAL A 80 -7.28 3.43 -18.58
N LYS A 81 -6.50 3.80 -17.57
CA LYS A 81 -6.94 4.77 -16.57
C LYS A 81 -6.53 6.17 -16.99
N ILE A 82 -7.50 7.08 -17.00
CA ILE A 82 -7.32 8.49 -17.36
C ILE A 82 -7.65 9.33 -16.14
N VAL A 83 -6.70 10.15 -15.68
CA VAL A 83 -6.85 10.96 -14.46
C VAL A 83 -6.41 12.39 -14.75
N THR A 84 -7.23 13.38 -14.39
CA THR A 84 -6.84 14.79 -14.56
C THR A 84 -6.51 15.42 -13.21
N LEU A 85 -5.29 15.94 -13.11
CA LEU A 85 -4.82 16.73 -11.98
C LEU A 85 -5.10 18.21 -12.28
N THR A 86 -5.97 18.83 -11.49
CA THR A 86 -6.17 20.28 -11.53
C THR A 86 -5.05 20.97 -10.74
N ALA A 87 -4.34 21.92 -11.35
CA ALA A 87 -3.47 22.81 -10.59
C ALA A 87 -4.32 23.63 -9.60
N PRO A 88 -3.81 23.91 -8.38
CA PRO A 88 -4.43 24.90 -7.52
C PRO A 88 -4.43 26.24 -8.26
N ASP A 89 -5.57 26.94 -8.29
CA ASP A 89 -5.73 28.22 -8.98
C ASP A 89 -4.60 29.18 -8.60
N ALA A 90 -3.63 29.37 -9.49
CA ALA A 90 -2.75 30.51 -9.42
C ALA A 90 -3.65 31.73 -9.63
N LYS A 91 -3.89 32.50 -8.56
CA LYS A 91 -4.57 33.80 -8.67
C LYS A 91 -3.92 34.54 -9.85
N LYS A 92 -4.72 34.85 -10.88
CA LYS A 92 -4.34 35.79 -11.94
C LYS A 92 -3.87 37.07 -11.26
N GLN A 93 -2.57 37.26 -11.13
CA GLN A 93 -2.01 38.59 -10.95
C GLN A 93 -2.12 39.26 -12.31
N THR A 94 -3.06 40.18 -12.40
CA THR A 94 -3.10 41.20 -13.43
C THR A 94 -1.88 42.09 -13.29
N SER A 95 -0.99 42.07 -14.29
CA SER A 95 -0.20 43.25 -14.65
C SER A 95 0.34 43.07 -16.07
N ASP A 96 -0.16 43.90 -16.97
CA ASP A 96 0.44 44.16 -18.28
C ASP A 96 1.90 44.60 -18.13
N ALA A 97 2.78 44.02 -18.95
CA ALA A 97 3.76 44.72 -19.79
C ALA A 97 4.84 43.73 -20.29
N SER A 98 4.84 43.56 -21.61
CA SER A 98 5.87 43.02 -22.49
C SER A 98 7.31 42.86 -21.95
N SER A 99 7.86 41.66 -22.12
CA SER A 99 9.19 41.50 -22.72
C SER A 99 9.34 40.09 -23.31
N VAL A 100 9.42 40.07 -24.63
CA VAL A 100 9.89 38.96 -25.47
C VAL A 100 11.37 38.66 -25.15
N THR A 101 11.74 37.37 -25.05
CA THR A 101 12.83 36.72 -25.81
C THR A 101 13.08 35.29 -25.30
N SER A 102 12.94 34.35 -26.24
CA SER A 102 13.75 33.14 -26.48
C SER A 102 14.10 32.14 -25.35
N SER A 103 13.59 30.93 -25.57
CA SER A 103 14.34 29.71 -25.88
C SER A 103 15.40 29.17 -24.90
N LEU A 104 15.22 27.88 -24.60
CA LEU A 104 16.25 26.81 -24.51
C LEU A 104 17.52 27.12 -23.71
N ASP A 105 17.71 26.42 -22.59
CA ASP A 105 18.87 25.53 -22.48
C ASP A 105 18.81 24.66 -21.21
N THR A 106 18.89 23.37 -21.47
CA THR A 106 19.26 22.32 -20.51
C THR A 106 20.73 21.99 -20.71
N LEU A 107 21.39 21.66 -19.61
CA LEU A 107 22.73 21.06 -19.47
C LEU A 107 23.91 22.05 -19.49
N SER A 108 24.51 22.27 -18.32
CA SER A 108 25.88 21.80 -18.06
C SER A 108 26.34 22.16 -16.64
N ILE A 109 27.48 21.57 -16.32
CA ILE A 109 28.00 21.14 -15.03
C ILE A 109 29.07 22.13 -14.52
N SER A 110 29.34 22.06 -13.21
CA SER A 110 30.63 22.34 -12.54
C SER A 110 30.98 23.72 -11.96
N GLN A 111 31.52 23.60 -10.74
CA GLN A 111 32.60 24.36 -10.07
C GLN A 111 32.32 25.62 -9.23
N ARG A 112 32.08 25.36 -7.93
CA ARG A 112 32.92 25.70 -6.75
C ARG A 112 33.80 26.97 -6.78
N SER A 113 33.55 27.91 -5.86
CA SER A 113 34.50 28.58 -4.92
C SER A 113 33.80 29.70 -4.13
N THR A 114 33.54 29.54 -2.82
CA THR A 114 34.30 29.92 -1.58
C THR A 114 34.25 31.39 -1.12
N LYS A 115 34.07 31.49 0.22
CA LYS A 115 34.27 32.61 1.19
C LYS A 115 33.05 33.51 1.44
N SER A 116 32.73 33.97 2.64
CA SER A 116 33.16 33.71 4.03
C SER A 116 32.32 34.63 4.94
N GLY A 117 31.86 34.17 6.11
CA GLY A 117 31.22 35.04 7.10
C GLY A 117 30.83 34.28 8.36
N SER A 118 31.48 34.64 9.47
CA SER A 118 31.53 33.97 10.77
C SER A 118 30.32 34.19 11.67
N GLY A 119 30.06 33.23 12.58
CA GLY A 119 29.73 33.57 13.97
C GLY A 119 28.52 32.88 14.62
N SER A 120 28.85 31.92 15.48
CA SER A 120 28.26 31.63 16.80
C SER A 120 27.52 30.31 16.97
N VAL A 121 28.04 29.58 17.95
CA VAL A 121 27.59 28.31 18.48
C VAL A 121 26.40 28.57 19.39
N GLY A 122 25.27 27.92 19.09
CA GLY A 122 24.10 27.85 19.95
C GLY A 122 23.49 26.46 19.82
N SER A 123 23.77 25.61 20.80
CA SER A 123 23.08 24.33 21.00
C SER A 123 21.58 24.59 21.10
N SER A 124 20.81 24.13 20.11
CA SER A 124 19.35 24.06 20.22
C SER A 124 18.91 22.68 19.77
N THR A 125 18.33 21.94 20.71
CA THR A 125 17.49 20.79 20.43
C THR A 125 16.37 21.26 19.52
N THR A 126 16.45 20.93 18.24
CA THR A 126 15.45 21.34 17.25
C THR A 126 14.11 20.69 17.59
N ALA A 127 13.18 21.51 18.09
CA ALA A 127 11.77 21.17 18.08
C ALA A 127 11.38 20.90 16.62
N PHE A 128 10.78 19.74 16.37
CA PHE A 128 10.26 19.39 15.07
C PHE A 128 9.00 20.22 14.84
N ASP A 129 9.12 21.35 14.13
CA ASP A 129 7.96 22.11 13.68
C ASP A 129 7.30 21.36 12.50
N PRO A 130 6.06 20.84 12.64
CA PRO A 130 5.39 20.19 11.53
C PRO A 130 5.05 21.24 10.46
N PRO A 131 5.46 21.07 9.19
CA PRO A 131 5.25 22.09 8.18
C PRO A 131 3.78 22.17 7.72
N GLN A 132 3.31 23.40 7.50
CA GLN A 132 2.06 23.69 6.81
C GLN A 132 2.17 23.31 5.33
N SER A 133 1.75 22.10 4.97
CA SER A 133 1.52 21.78 3.55
C SER A 133 0.19 22.42 3.10
N LEU A 134 0.31 23.32 2.12
CA LEU A 134 -0.69 24.26 1.57
C LEU A 134 -1.94 23.63 0.89
N ALA A 135 -2.26 22.36 1.15
CA ALA A 135 -3.40 21.67 0.52
C ALA A 135 -4.57 21.50 1.51
N SER A 136 -5.12 22.61 2.02
CA SER A 136 -6.30 22.59 2.88
C SER A 136 -7.45 23.37 2.23
N ALA A 137 -8.26 22.70 1.38
CA ALA A 137 -9.69 23.00 1.17
C ALA A 137 -10.33 22.18 0.02
N LYS A 138 -9.58 21.84 -1.04
CA LYS A 138 -10.12 21.11 -2.21
C LYS A 138 -9.84 19.61 -2.11
N SER A 139 -10.78 18.78 -2.56
CA SER A 139 -10.60 17.32 -2.63
C SER A 139 -9.30 17.00 -3.35
N THR A 140 -8.38 16.31 -2.67
CA THR A 140 -7.09 15.93 -3.25
C THR A 140 -7.17 14.65 -4.07
N THR A 141 -8.32 13.98 -4.11
CA THR A 141 -8.54 12.83 -4.99
C THR A 141 -8.76 13.31 -6.42
N PRO A 142 -7.85 12.99 -7.34
CA PRO A 142 -8.00 13.41 -8.71
C PRO A 142 -9.13 12.63 -9.39
N LYS A 143 -9.93 13.34 -10.18
CA LYS A 143 -11.05 12.75 -10.93
C LYS A 143 -10.50 11.96 -12.11
N GLY A 144 -11.05 10.77 -12.34
CA GLY A 144 -10.65 9.93 -13.45
C GLY A 144 -11.64 8.84 -13.79
N THR A 145 -11.37 8.16 -14.89
CA THR A 145 -12.14 7.01 -15.39
C THR A 145 -11.18 5.88 -15.73
N LEU A 146 -11.66 4.65 -15.61
CA LEU A 146 -11.02 3.45 -16.09
C LEU A 146 -11.88 2.89 -17.23
N THR A 147 -11.28 2.74 -18.40
CA THR A 147 -11.91 2.06 -19.53
C THR A 147 -11.26 0.70 -19.68
N LEU A 148 -12.07 -0.35 -19.78
CA LEU A 148 -11.65 -1.73 -19.97
C LEU A 148 -12.09 -2.23 -21.35
N PHE A 149 -11.25 -3.05 -21.95
CA PHE A 149 -11.44 -3.68 -23.25
C PHE A 149 -11.20 -5.18 -23.10
N ASP A 150 -11.96 -5.99 -23.84
CA ASP A 150 -11.70 -7.43 -23.94
C ASP A 150 -10.48 -7.72 -24.84
N ASN A 151 -10.16 -9.01 -24.98
CA ASN A 151 -9.04 -9.48 -25.79
C ASN A 151 -9.18 -9.19 -27.30
N ASP A 152 -10.40 -8.98 -27.78
CA ASP A 152 -10.68 -8.62 -29.18
C ASP A 152 -10.67 -7.08 -29.39
N GLY A 153 -10.51 -6.32 -28.30
CA GLY A 153 -10.49 -4.85 -28.30
C GLY A 153 -11.87 -4.21 -28.19
N HIS A 154 -12.93 -4.97 -27.93
CA HIS A 154 -14.26 -4.40 -27.72
C HIS A 154 -14.35 -3.75 -26.34
N PRO A 155 -15.00 -2.58 -26.21
CA PRO A 155 -15.21 -1.92 -24.92
C PRO A 155 -16.03 -2.78 -23.96
N ARG A 156 -15.42 -3.15 -22.84
CA ARG A 156 -16.03 -4.01 -21.81
C ARG A 156 -16.68 -3.20 -20.71
N ALA A 157 -16.01 -2.15 -20.22
CA ALA A 157 -16.52 -1.33 -19.13
C ALA A 157 -15.99 0.11 -19.15
N LEU A 158 -16.80 1.03 -18.60
CA LEU A 158 -16.41 2.38 -18.23
C LEU A 158 -16.72 2.61 -16.75
N ILE A 159 -15.67 2.74 -15.94
CA ILE A 159 -15.76 2.74 -14.48
C ILE A 159 -15.23 4.07 -13.93
N ASN A 160 -15.93 4.67 -12.96
CA ASN A 160 -15.37 5.80 -12.22
C ASN A 160 -14.13 5.36 -11.42
N ALA A 161 -13.01 6.08 -11.56
CA ALA A 161 -11.74 5.63 -11.02
C ALA A 161 -11.52 5.99 -9.53
N GLU A 162 -12.38 6.80 -8.90
CA GLU A 162 -12.07 7.40 -7.60
C GLU A 162 -12.08 6.37 -6.45
N GLU A 163 -13.15 5.61 -6.29
CA GLU A 163 -13.23 4.56 -5.26
C GLU A 163 -12.33 3.37 -5.57
N ILE A 164 -12.34 2.87 -6.82
CA ILE A 164 -11.53 1.70 -7.23
C ILE A 164 -10.03 1.95 -7.05
N THR A 165 -9.52 3.15 -7.33
CA THR A 165 -8.09 3.46 -7.16
C THR A 165 -7.66 3.35 -5.70
N ALA A 166 -8.50 3.79 -4.76
CA ALA A 166 -8.20 3.67 -3.34
C ALA A 166 -8.35 2.22 -2.86
N PHE A 167 -9.41 1.53 -3.30
CA PHE A 167 -9.65 0.13 -2.97
C PHE A 167 -8.54 -0.80 -3.46
N ARG A 168 -8.16 -0.77 -4.74
CA ARG A 168 -7.12 -1.64 -5.31
C ARG A 168 -5.75 -1.44 -4.65
N THR A 169 -5.44 -0.21 -4.24
CA THR A 169 -4.20 0.09 -3.52
C THR A 169 -4.22 -0.51 -2.11
N ALA A 170 -5.35 -0.39 -1.42
CA ALA A 170 -5.56 -1.03 -0.12
C ALA A 170 -5.57 -2.57 -0.24
N LEU A 171 -6.11 -3.11 -1.32
CA LEU A 171 -6.17 -4.54 -1.61
C LEU A 171 -4.75 -5.13 -1.72
N ALA A 172 -3.87 -4.46 -2.47
CA ALA A 172 -2.46 -4.83 -2.61
C ALA A 172 -1.68 -4.72 -1.28
N SER A 173 -1.77 -3.58 -0.59
CA SER A 173 -1.02 -3.38 0.67
C SER A 173 -1.47 -4.36 1.76
N THR A 174 -2.76 -4.71 1.80
CA THR A 174 -3.29 -5.64 2.80
C THR A 174 -2.89 -7.11 2.56
N MET A 175 -2.30 -7.46 1.41
CA MET A 175 -1.74 -8.80 1.18
C MET A 175 -0.59 -9.11 2.16
N LEU A 176 0.28 -8.14 2.40
CA LEU A 176 1.40 -8.25 3.35
C LEU A 176 0.90 -8.11 4.79
N PHE A 177 -0.04 -7.19 5.04
CA PHE A 177 -0.70 -7.04 6.33
C PHE A 177 -1.28 -8.36 6.84
N LYS A 178 -2.01 -9.11 5.98
CA LYS A 178 -2.62 -10.40 6.32
C LYS A 178 -1.59 -11.43 6.80
N LYS A 179 -0.37 -11.38 6.26
CA LYS A 179 0.73 -12.28 6.64
C LYS A 179 1.34 -11.92 7.99
N ARG A 180 1.14 -10.71 8.54
CA ARG A 180 1.77 -10.30 9.80
C ARG A 180 1.26 -11.12 10.99
N GLN A 181 2.17 -11.54 11.87
CA GLN A 181 1.80 -12.21 13.12
C GLN A 181 1.15 -11.26 14.11
N ASN A 182 1.60 -10.00 14.17
CA ASN A 182 1.07 -8.99 15.08
C ASN A 182 0.49 -7.82 14.28
N VAL A 183 -0.80 -7.55 14.50
CA VAL A 183 -1.54 -6.40 13.93
C VAL A 183 -2.33 -5.64 15.00
N HIS A 184 -2.02 -5.82 16.29
CA HIS A 184 -2.81 -5.27 17.40
C HIS A 184 -2.90 -3.74 17.40
N ASP A 185 -1.83 -3.05 17.00
CA ASP A 185 -1.75 -1.59 17.03
C ASP A 185 -1.57 -1.05 15.61
N VAL A 186 -2.66 -0.61 15.00
CA VAL A 186 -2.67 -0.03 13.65
C VAL A 186 -2.66 1.49 13.74
N VAL A 187 -1.75 2.13 13.01
CA VAL A 187 -1.70 3.58 12.83
C VAL A 187 -2.04 3.92 11.39
N VAL A 188 -2.87 4.94 11.19
CA VAL A 188 -3.20 5.46 9.87
C VAL A 188 -2.98 6.96 9.83
N PHE A 189 -2.11 7.42 8.94
CA PHE A 189 -1.94 8.83 8.65
C PHE A 189 -2.86 9.25 7.51
N GLY A 190 -3.65 10.29 7.76
CA GLY A 190 -4.64 10.82 6.83
C GLY A 190 -6.06 10.33 7.12
N ALA A 191 -7.04 11.06 6.57
CA ALA A 191 -8.46 10.75 6.71
C ALA A 191 -9.22 10.85 5.37
N GLY A 192 -8.57 10.49 4.28
CA GLY A 192 -9.16 10.46 2.93
C GLY A 192 -9.66 9.09 2.51
N LYS A 193 -10.04 8.94 1.23
CA LYS A 193 -10.49 7.66 0.63
C LYS A 193 -9.46 6.53 0.78
N GLN A 194 -8.16 6.83 0.64
CA GLN A 194 -7.09 5.86 0.87
C GLN A 194 -7.12 5.34 2.31
N ALA A 195 -7.15 6.23 3.32
CA ALA A 195 -7.28 5.84 4.72
C ALA A 195 -8.53 4.98 4.97
N TYR A 196 -9.67 5.38 4.41
CA TYR A 196 -10.94 4.65 4.55
C TYR A 196 -10.82 3.19 4.10
N TRP A 197 -10.32 2.92 2.88
CA TRP A 197 -10.22 1.55 2.38
C TRP A 197 -9.15 0.73 3.07
N HIS A 198 -8.02 1.32 3.45
CA HIS A 198 -6.99 0.63 4.23
C HIS A 198 -7.52 0.19 5.60
N ILE A 199 -8.25 1.07 6.30
CA ILE A 199 -8.89 0.73 7.58
C ILE A 199 -9.95 -0.35 7.38
N ARG A 200 -10.86 -0.16 6.42
CA ARG A 200 -11.97 -1.10 6.18
C ARG A 200 -11.46 -2.49 5.85
N LEU A 201 -10.51 -2.64 4.92
CA LEU A 201 -9.95 -3.94 4.56
C LEU A 201 -9.15 -4.56 5.71
N ALA A 202 -8.37 -3.77 6.48
CA ALA A 202 -7.66 -4.28 7.64
C ALA A 202 -8.62 -4.88 8.68
N LEU A 203 -9.74 -4.21 8.96
CA LEU A 203 -10.76 -4.67 9.90
C LEU A 203 -11.58 -5.86 9.37
N LEU A 204 -11.92 -5.90 8.08
CA LEU A 204 -12.61 -7.05 7.48
C LEU A 204 -11.73 -8.32 7.46
N LEU A 205 -10.43 -8.16 7.24
CA LEU A 205 -9.50 -9.29 7.12
C LEU A 205 -9.01 -9.80 8.48
N ARG A 206 -8.69 -8.90 9.41
CA ARG A 206 -8.01 -9.21 10.69
C ARG A 206 -8.58 -8.41 11.88
N GLY A 207 -9.81 -7.91 11.81
CA GLY A 207 -10.33 -6.99 12.84
C GLY A 207 -10.43 -7.55 14.25
N GLU A 208 -10.55 -8.88 14.41
CA GLU A 208 -10.49 -9.54 15.73
C GLU A 208 -9.10 -9.41 16.38
N ASP A 209 -8.04 -9.33 15.58
CA ASP A 209 -6.67 -9.16 16.06
C ASP A 209 -6.29 -7.68 16.25
N VAL A 210 -7.05 -6.74 15.67
CA VAL A 210 -6.77 -5.30 15.80
C VAL A 210 -7.39 -4.81 17.11
N HIS A 211 -6.56 -4.42 18.07
CA HIS A 211 -7.03 -3.94 19.37
C HIS A 211 -7.11 -2.40 19.42
N HIS A 212 -6.19 -1.72 18.74
CA HIS A 212 -6.11 -0.26 18.71
C HIS A 212 -6.01 0.25 17.27
N LEU A 213 -6.87 1.22 16.95
CA LEU A 213 -6.83 1.97 15.70
C LEU A 213 -6.51 3.44 16.01
N ASN A 214 -5.33 3.89 15.60
CA ASN A 214 -4.84 5.24 15.84
C ASN A 214 -4.87 6.03 14.52
N ILE A 215 -5.72 7.05 14.43
CA ILE A 215 -5.82 7.89 13.23
C ILE A 215 -5.16 9.23 13.50
N ILE A 216 -4.15 9.56 12.70
CA ILE A 216 -3.39 10.80 12.81
C ILE A 216 -3.74 11.68 11.62
N ASN A 217 -4.37 12.82 11.89
CA ASN A 217 -4.77 13.75 10.84
C ASN A 217 -4.77 15.20 11.34
N ARG A 218 -4.54 16.14 10.42
CA ARG A 218 -4.49 17.59 10.73
C ARG A 218 -5.84 18.17 11.11
N ASP A 219 -6.91 17.56 10.61
CA ASP A 219 -8.29 18.04 10.72
C ASP A 219 -9.11 16.95 11.43
N PHE A 220 -9.62 17.28 12.61
CA PHE A 220 -10.40 16.36 13.42
C PHE A 220 -11.74 16.01 12.75
N ASP A 221 -12.40 16.99 12.13
CA ASP A 221 -13.73 16.78 11.51
C ASP A 221 -13.65 15.82 10.33
N ARG A 222 -12.55 15.85 9.56
CA ARG A 222 -12.32 14.85 8.51
C ARG A 222 -12.20 13.42 9.07
N VAL A 223 -11.57 13.25 10.23
CA VAL A 223 -11.47 11.93 10.87
C VAL A 223 -12.84 11.47 11.36
N HIS A 224 -13.61 12.39 11.95
CA HIS A 224 -14.98 12.12 12.37
C HIS A 224 -15.83 11.63 11.18
N GLN A 225 -15.85 12.38 10.07
CA GLN A 225 -16.57 12.01 8.85
C GLN A 225 -16.12 10.67 8.26
N LEU A 226 -14.81 10.37 8.29
CA LEU A 226 -14.30 9.07 7.85
C LEU A 226 -14.87 7.93 8.71
N LEU A 227 -14.84 8.08 10.02
CA LEU A 227 -15.31 7.06 10.97
C LEU A 227 -16.83 6.88 10.90
N GLU A 228 -17.59 7.96 10.70
CA GLU A 228 -19.02 7.89 10.46
C GLU A 228 -19.32 7.08 9.19
N LYS A 229 -18.66 7.40 8.08
CA LYS A 229 -18.80 6.63 6.84
C LYS A 229 -18.33 5.18 6.98
N LEU A 230 -17.38 4.89 7.86
CA LEU A 230 -16.85 3.54 8.06
C LEU A 230 -17.91 2.60 8.66
N TYR A 231 -18.64 3.09 9.66
CA TYR A 231 -19.64 2.31 10.40
C TYR A 231 -21.09 2.53 9.93
N LYS A 232 -21.36 3.62 9.22
CA LYS A 232 -22.64 3.93 8.55
C LYS A 232 -22.37 4.36 7.11
N PRO A 233 -22.02 3.41 6.22
CA PRO A 233 -21.54 3.73 4.88
C PRO A 233 -22.61 4.28 3.92
N HIS A 234 -23.90 4.08 4.25
CA HIS A 234 -25.05 4.56 3.48
C HIS A 234 -25.60 5.91 3.97
N ASP A 235 -25.21 6.35 5.17
CA ASP A 235 -25.68 7.60 5.74
C ASP A 235 -24.77 8.76 5.33
N GLN A 236 -25.34 9.97 5.26
CA GLN A 236 -24.52 11.17 5.12
C GLN A 236 -23.77 11.41 6.44
N PRO A 237 -22.45 11.66 6.39
CA PRO A 237 -21.70 11.97 7.60
C PRO A 237 -22.21 13.29 8.19
N THR A 238 -22.50 13.25 9.48
CA THR A 238 -22.80 14.42 10.28
C THR A 238 -21.51 15.18 10.62
N GLN A 239 -21.67 16.46 10.94
CA GLN A 239 -20.56 17.25 11.49
C GLN A 239 -20.38 16.91 12.96
N TRP A 240 -19.15 17.03 13.43
CA TRP A 240 -18.87 16.85 14.84
C TRP A 240 -19.70 17.83 15.69
N SER A 241 -20.36 17.28 16.71
CA SER A 241 -21.04 18.06 17.74
C SER A 241 -20.42 17.76 19.11
N ALA A 242 -20.09 18.81 19.86
CA ALA A 242 -19.61 18.69 21.23
C ALA A 242 -20.75 18.48 22.25
N SER A 243 -22.01 18.42 21.80
CA SER A 243 -23.17 18.17 22.68
C SER A 243 -23.08 16.79 23.31
N ALA A 244 -23.29 16.71 24.63
CA ALA A 244 -23.33 15.45 25.37
C ALA A 244 -24.48 14.52 24.92
N GLU A 245 -25.47 15.06 24.21
CA GLU A 245 -26.61 14.31 23.68
C GLU A 245 -26.26 13.51 22.42
N HIS A 246 -25.20 13.90 21.69
CA HIS A 246 -24.78 13.24 20.46
C HIS A 246 -23.48 12.47 20.67
N VAL A 247 -23.61 11.16 20.96
CA VAL A 247 -22.46 10.26 20.98
C VAL A 247 -22.18 9.81 19.54
N PRO A 248 -20.98 10.05 18.99
CA PRO A 248 -20.63 9.63 17.63
C PRO A 248 -20.80 8.13 17.46
N THR A 249 -21.23 7.69 16.27
CA THR A 249 -21.50 6.28 15.93
C THR A 249 -20.36 5.34 16.34
N TYR A 250 -19.11 5.72 16.07
CA TYR A 250 -17.91 4.92 16.37
C TYR A 250 -17.52 4.91 17.86
N ARG A 251 -18.24 5.63 18.73
CA ARG A 251 -18.11 5.61 20.20
C ARG A 251 -19.32 5.01 20.90
N GLN A 252 -20.41 4.72 20.16
CA GLN A 252 -21.58 4.05 20.70
C GLN A 252 -21.26 2.57 20.99
N ARG A 253 -21.99 1.99 21.95
CA ARG A 253 -21.81 0.58 22.32
C ARG A 253 -22.23 -0.35 21.16
N GLU A 254 -21.62 -1.53 21.10
CA GLU A 254 -21.82 -2.51 20.01
C GLU A 254 -23.27 -2.99 19.88
N ASP A 255 -24.01 -3.03 20.98
CA ASP A 255 -25.42 -3.43 21.08
C ASP A 255 -26.41 -2.49 20.37
N GLN A 256 -25.97 -1.29 19.96
CA GLN A 256 -26.85 -0.24 19.42
C GLN A 256 -26.78 -0.07 17.89
N ILE A 257 -25.83 -0.72 17.20
CA ILE A 257 -25.62 -0.54 15.76
C ILE A 257 -25.35 -1.89 15.10
N MET A 258 -26.22 -2.31 14.18
CA MET A 258 -25.99 -3.45 13.28
C MET A 258 -24.89 -3.10 12.26
N SER A 259 -23.63 -3.34 12.61
CA SER A 259 -22.50 -3.27 11.68
C SER A 259 -21.60 -4.47 11.92
N ASP A 260 -21.36 -5.25 10.86
CA ASP A 260 -20.50 -6.45 10.91
C ASP A 260 -19.01 -6.12 11.01
N LEU A 261 -18.63 -4.83 11.03
CA LEU A 261 -17.24 -4.41 11.07
C LEU A 261 -16.71 -4.32 12.51
N PRO A 262 -15.58 -4.99 12.83
CA PRO A 262 -14.98 -4.93 14.16
C PRO A 262 -14.66 -3.50 14.64
N ARG A 263 -14.77 -3.29 15.96
CA ARG A 263 -14.57 -1.99 16.61
C ARG A 263 -13.40 -2.02 17.60
N PRO A 264 -12.15 -1.83 17.12
CA PRO A 264 -11.03 -1.64 18.02
C PRO A 264 -11.18 -0.35 18.82
N LYS A 265 -10.36 -0.20 19.86
CA LYS A 265 -10.24 1.08 20.57
C LYS A 265 -9.66 2.15 19.64
N ILE A 266 -10.48 3.14 19.30
CA ILE A 266 -10.11 4.21 18.37
C ILE A 266 -9.51 5.41 19.12
N GLN A 267 -8.32 5.82 18.70
CA GLN A 267 -7.68 7.06 19.16
C GLN A 267 -7.46 8.00 17.98
N ILE A 268 -7.80 9.27 18.16
CA ILE A 268 -7.58 10.33 17.16
C ILE A 268 -6.50 11.25 17.69
N LEU A 269 -5.50 11.52 16.88
CA LEU A 269 -4.40 12.43 17.21
C LEU A 269 -4.30 13.53 16.16
N THR A 270 -4.33 14.77 16.62
CA THR A 270 -4.28 15.97 15.78
C THR A 270 -3.18 16.90 16.27
N PRO A 271 -2.38 17.53 15.38
CA PRO A 271 -1.28 18.42 15.77
C PRO A 271 -1.65 19.58 16.70
N GLY A 272 -2.92 20.01 16.70
CA GLY A 272 -3.41 21.06 17.61
C GLY A 272 -3.47 20.64 19.10
N HIS A 273 -3.23 19.38 19.44
CA HIS A 273 -3.23 18.90 20.82
C HIS A 273 -1.89 19.23 21.52
N GLY A 274 -1.93 19.82 22.72
CA GLY A 274 -0.71 20.32 23.40
C GLY A 274 0.38 19.28 23.67
N GLU A 275 0.02 17.99 23.76
CA GLU A 275 0.97 16.88 23.94
C GLU A 275 1.23 16.08 22.65
N TYR A 276 0.94 16.65 21.48
CA TYR A 276 0.99 15.94 20.20
C TYR A 276 2.30 15.19 19.98
N ASP A 277 3.45 15.83 20.15
CA ASP A 277 4.75 15.20 19.85
C ASP A 277 5.05 14.00 20.75
N ARG A 278 4.71 14.11 22.04
CA ARG A 278 4.89 13.05 23.02
C ARG A 278 4.00 11.86 22.67
N LEU A 279 2.73 12.13 22.37
CA LEU A 279 1.75 11.11 21.99
C LEU A 279 2.09 10.49 20.64
N LEU A 280 2.52 11.26 19.65
CA LEU A 280 2.96 10.80 18.34
C LEU A 280 4.12 9.81 18.51
N LYS A 281 5.17 10.19 19.24
CA LYS A 281 6.32 9.33 19.50
C LYS A 281 5.93 8.00 20.15
N THR A 282 5.02 8.07 21.13
CA THR A 282 4.55 6.90 21.88
C THR A 282 3.72 5.99 20.98
N THR A 283 2.80 6.56 20.21
CA THR A 283 1.91 5.87 19.27
C THR A 283 2.71 5.16 18.17
N ILE A 284 3.67 5.86 17.55
CA ILE A 284 4.51 5.31 16.49
C ILE A 284 5.39 4.17 17.01
N ARG A 285 5.93 4.29 18.24
CA ARG A 285 6.71 3.20 18.85
C ARG A 285 5.85 2.00 19.24
N ALA A 286 4.62 2.22 19.70
CA ALA A 286 3.70 1.12 20.03
C ALA A 286 3.22 0.36 18.79
N SER A 287 3.06 1.05 17.66
CA SER A 287 2.48 0.48 16.43
C SER A 287 3.09 -0.85 16.00
N SER A 288 2.24 -1.75 15.50
CA SER A 288 2.62 -2.95 14.73
C SER A 288 2.59 -2.67 13.24
N VAL A 289 1.63 -1.85 12.81
CA VAL A 289 1.36 -1.51 11.42
C VAL A 289 1.15 -0.01 11.29
N ILE A 290 1.70 0.60 10.23
CA ILE A 290 1.46 2.00 9.89
C ILE A 290 1.08 2.11 8.41
N PHE A 291 -0.10 2.64 8.12
CA PHE A 291 -0.52 3.04 6.79
C PHE A 291 -0.31 4.55 6.61
N PHE A 292 0.46 4.93 5.60
CA PHE A 292 0.71 6.32 5.26
C PHE A 292 -0.10 6.66 4.00
N THR A 293 -1.12 7.50 4.16
CA THR A 293 -2.11 7.78 3.08
C THR A 293 -2.26 9.28 2.81
N THR A 294 -1.18 10.02 2.98
CA THR A 294 -1.12 11.48 2.85
C THR A 294 -0.20 11.92 1.72
N PRO A 295 -0.57 12.93 0.90
CA PRO A 295 0.33 13.51 -0.09
C PRO A 295 1.33 14.47 0.60
N SER A 296 2.13 13.93 1.52
CA SER A 296 3.06 14.72 2.32
C SER A 296 4.29 15.12 1.51
N LEU A 297 4.82 16.31 1.82
CA LEU A 297 6.05 16.85 1.22
C LEU A 297 7.26 16.65 2.14
N THR A 298 7.02 16.22 3.36
CA THR A 298 8.03 16.02 4.40
C THR A 298 7.68 14.78 5.21
N PRO A 299 8.69 14.11 5.82
CA PRO A 299 8.45 12.96 6.68
C PRO A 299 7.40 13.24 7.76
N LEU A 300 6.49 12.29 7.98
CA LEU A 300 5.37 12.45 8.93
C LEU A 300 5.81 12.39 10.39
N PHE A 301 7.01 11.86 10.66
CA PHE A 301 7.64 11.88 11.97
C PHE A 301 9.18 11.78 11.82
N PRO A 302 9.95 12.17 12.86
CA PRO A 302 11.40 12.06 12.86
C PRO A 302 11.91 10.61 12.79
N ALA A 303 12.93 10.32 11.98
CA ALA A 303 13.55 9.00 11.88
C ALA A 303 13.89 8.35 13.24
N PRO A 304 14.43 9.08 14.26
CA PRO A 304 14.76 8.52 15.57
C PRO A 304 13.61 7.87 16.34
N PHE A 305 12.36 8.04 15.90
CA PHE A 305 11.22 7.34 16.49
C PHE A 305 11.32 5.83 16.23
N LEU A 306 11.82 5.43 15.05
CA LEU A 306 11.96 4.04 14.62
C LEU A 306 13.41 3.57 14.48
N THR A 307 14.38 4.46 14.23
CA THR A 307 15.78 4.08 14.01
C THR A 307 16.58 3.87 15.29
N ASN A 308 16.20 4.55 16.39
CA ASN A 308 16.87 4.38 17.68
C ASN A 308 16.66 2.96 18.25
N PRO A 309 17.53 2.49 19.16
CA PRO A 309 17.43 1.15 19.74
C PRO A 309 16.05 0.79 20.30
N GLU A 310 15.38 1.75 20.96
CA GLU A 310 14.00 1.59 21.45
C GLU A 310 12.97 1.39 20.34
N GLY A 311 13.13 2.12 19.22
CA GLY A 311 12.28 1.96 18.04
C GLY A 311 12.47 0.60 17.37
N ARG A 312 13.70 0.08 17.38
CA ARG A 312 14.08 -1.19 16.72
C ARG A 312 13.73 -2.46 17.51
N LYS A 313 13.11 -2.36 18.69
CA LYS A 313 12.74 -3.54 19.50
C LYS A 313 11.66 -4.42 18.86
N LYS A 314 10.91 -3.91 17.89
CA LYS A 314 9.76 -4.57 17.28
C LYS A 314 9.84 -4.45 15.76
N GLY A 315 9.62 -5.56 15.07
CA GLY A 315 9.44 -5.54 13.62
C GLY A 315 8.05 -5.03 13.25
N ARG A 316 7.97 -4.09 12.31
CA ARG A 316 6.72 -3.42 11.91
C ARG A 316 6.46 -3.58 10.42
N TYR A 317 5.19 -3.44 10.06
CA TYR A 317 4.78 -3.27 8.68
C TYR A 317 4.45 -1.79 8.41
N LEU A 318 5.16 -1.17 7.47
CA LEU A 318 4.98 0.23 7.07
C LEU A 318 4.51 0.26 5.61
N ALA A 319 3.32 0.77 5.33
CA ALA A 319 2.77 0.85 3.98
C ALA A 319 2.67 2.31 3.52
N ALA A 320 3.62 2.76 2.71
CA ALA A 320 3.72 4.12 2.19
C ALA A 320 3.02 4.29 0.84
N ILE A 321 1.87 4.98 0.84
CA ILE A 321 0.91 5.02 -0.26
C ILE A 321 0.64 6.44 -0.76
N GLY A 322 0.61 7.42 0.15
CA GLY A 322 0.21 8.79 -0.15
C GLY A 322 1.25 9.59 -0.93
N SER A 323 2.54 9.25 -0.85
CA SER A 323 3.63 9.87 -1.62
C SER A 323 3.86 9.19 -2.98
N TYR A 324 3.35 9.77 -4.07
CA TYR A 324 3.44 9.19 -5.43
C TYR A 324 4.16 10.10 -6.44
N LYS A 325 4.87 11.13 -5.95
CA LYS A 325 5.69 12.01 -6.79
C LYS A 325 7.10 12.14 -6.21
N PRO A 326 8.12 12.44 -7.03
CA PRO A 326 9.52 12.47 -6.57
C PRO A 326 9.80 13.43 -5.41
N HIS A 327 9.02 14.51 -5.29
CA HIS A 327 9.13 15.51 -4.23
C HIS A 327 8.23 15.23 -3.02
N MET A 328 7.38 14.19 -3.07
CA MET A 328 6.54 13.77 -1.95
C MET A 328 7.26 12.73 -1.11
N VAL A 329 7.10 12.83 0.21
CA VAL A 329 7.78 11.97 1.19
C VAL A 329 6.85 11.77 2.37
N GLU A 330 6.61 10.51 2.75
CA GLU A 330 5.88 10.17 3.98
C GLU A 330 6.82 9.58 5.04
N ILE A 331 7.75 8.72 4.61
CA ILE A 331 8.75 8.09 5.48
C ILE A 331 10.10 8.82 5.33
N HIS A 332 10.76 9.06 6.46
CA HIS A 332 12.11 9.64 6.44
C HIS A 332 13.11 8.70 5.74
N PRO A 333 13.95 9.18 4.79
CA PRO A 333 14.89 8.36 4.03
C PRO A 333 15.83 7.48 4.87
N ASP A 334 16.27 7.97 6.03
CA ASP A 334 17.11 7.18 6.97
C ASP A 334 16.44 5.89 7.45
N ILE A 335 15.11 5.86 7.54
CA ILE A 335 14.38 4.63 7.90
C ILE A 335 14.56 3.59 6.79
N LEU A 336 14.52 4.00 5.52
CA LEU A 336 14.73 3.10 4.38
C LEU A 336 16.18 2.63 4.30
N ARG A 337 17.16 3.54 4.43
CA ARG A 337 18.59 3.18 4.42
C ARG A 337 18.92 2.15 5.49
N GLN A 338 18.46 2.38 6.70
CA GLN A 338 18.68 1.44 7.81
C GLN A 338 17.90 0.12 7.62
N ASN A 339 16.81 0.15 6.86
CA ASN A 339 16.04 -1.06 6.57
C ASN A 339 16.76 -1.93 5.54
N VAL A 340 17.48 -1.37 4.57
CA VAL A 340 18.25 -2.16 3.58
C VAL A 340 19.68 -2.46 4.03
N GLU A 341 20.15 -1.85 5.13
CA GLU A 341 21.51 -2.00 5.61
C GLU A 341 21.84 -3.48 5.93
N PRO A 342 22.93 -4.05 5.37
CA PRO A 342 23.28 -5.45 5.58
C PRO A 342 23.52 -5.75 7.06
N GLU A 343 23.11 -6.94 7.54
CA GLU A 343 23.51 -7.40 8.87
C GLU A 343 25.04 -7.47 8.97
N HIS A 344 25.64 -6.51 9.66
CA HIS A 344 27.07 -6.59 9.98
C HIS A 344 27.21 -7.60 11.11
N GLY A 345 27.86 -8.72 10.81
CA GLY A 345 28.01 -9.88 11.67
C GLY A 345 28.74 -9.61 13.00
N HIS A 346 28.03 -9.02 13.95
CA HIS A 346 28.36 -9.12 15.36
C HIS A 346 27.15 -9.73 16.07
N ARG A 347 27.21 -11.05 16.27
CA ARG A 347 26.29 -11.81 17.12
C ARG A 347 26.40 -11.29 18.57
N HIS A 348 25.74 -10.18 18.86
CA HIS A 348 25.41 -9.82 20.23
C HIS A 348 24.09 -10.51 20.57
N PHE A 349 24.14 -11.41 21.55
CA PHE A 349 23.02 -12.15 22.14
C PHE A 349 22.08 -11.20 22.92
N HIS A 350 21.53 -10.19 22.26
CA HIS A 350 20.47 -9.36 22.81
C HIS A 350 19.22 -9.45 21.94
N LYS A 351 18.07 -9.45 22.63
CA LYS A 351 16.70 -9.73 22.19
C LYS A 351 16.14 -8.64 21.25
N HIS A 352 16.91 -8.25 20.24
CA HIS A 352 16.54 -7.28 19.22
C HIS A 352 15.93 -8.00 18.02
N ALA A 353 15.06 -7.32 17.27
CA ALA A 353 14.72 -7.77 15.92
C ALA A 353 16.03 -7.85 15.09
N PRO A 354 16.21 -8.87 14.24
CA PRO A 354 17.38 -8.97 13.35
C PRO A 354 17.60 -7.64 12.62
N GLN A 355 18.85 -7.26 12.42
CA GLN A 355 19.19 -6.06 11.64
C GLN A 355 18.82 -6.34 10.17
N GLY A 356 18.44 -5.32 9.40
CA GLY A 356 17.92 -5.51 8.04
C GLY A 356 16.42 -5.88 7.96
N GLY A 357 15.75 -5.28 6.99
CA GLY A 357 14.32 -5.31 6.71
C GLY A 357 14.05 -5.27 5.20
N ALA A 358 12.78 -5.37 4.79
CA ALA A 358 12.39 -5.40 3.37
C ALA A 358 11.94 -4.04 2.92
N VAL A 359 12.34 -3.65 1.72
CA VAL A 359 11.61 -2.64 0.96
C VAL A 359 10.93 -3.35 -0.20
N ILE A 360 9.62 -3.52 -0.09
CA ILE A 360 8.76 -4.15 -1.08
C ILE A 360 8.10 -3.05 -1.90
N VAL A 361 8.07 -3.20 -3.21
CA VAL A 361 7.48 -2.23 -4.14
C VAL A 361 6.41 -2.87 -5.01
N ASP A 362 5.55 -2.06 -5.60
CA ASP A 362 4.61 -2.50 -6.65
C ASP A 362 5.28 -2.67 -8.01
N SER A 363 6.17 -1.74 -8.36
CA SER A 363 7.03 -1.79 -9.55
C SER A 363 8.38 -1.18 -9.19
N VAL A 364 9.47 -1.93 -9.39
CA VAL A 364 10.84 -1.44 -9.15
C VAL A 364 11.10 -0.19 -9.99
N GLU A 365 10.81 -0.26 -11.29
CA GLU A 365 11.08 0.83 -12.22
C GLU A 365 10.31 2.11 -11.85
N ALA A 366 9.01 2.00 -11.57
CA ALA A 366 8.19 3.16 -11.23
C ALA A 366 8.61 3.75 -9.88
N CYS A 367 8.86 2.91 -8.86
CA CYS A 367 9.26 3.38 -7.54
C CYS A 367 10.61 4.11 -7.56
N LEU A 368 11.60 3.62 -8.32
CA LEU A 368 12.89 4.30 -8.46
C LEU A 368 12.80 5.66 -9.18
N LYS A 369 11.73 5.91 -9.94
CA LYS A 369 11.48 7.18 -10.65
C LYS A 369 10.53 8.11 -9.93
N GLU A 370 9.57 7.59 -9.17
CA GLU A 370 8.44 8.35 -8.63
C GLU A 370 8.39 8.42 -7.10
N ALA A 371 8.94 7.43 -6.38
CA ALA A 371 8.84 7.39 -4.92
C ALA A 371 9.92 8.26 -4.27
N GLY A 372 9.55 9.48 -3.83
CA GLY A 372 10.50 10.43 -3.26
C GLY A 372 11.31 9.90 -2.08
N GLU A 373 10.73 9.07 -1.21
CA GLU A 373 11.46 8.46 -0.09
C GLU A 373 12.53 7.42 -0.52
N ILE A 374 12.29 6.67 -1.59
CA ILE A 374 13.26 5.72 -2.17
C ILE A 374 14.38 6.50 -2.88
N ILE A 375 14.01 7.48 -3.70
CA ILE A 375 14.94 8.31 -4.45
C ILE A 375 15.87 9.06 -3.49
N GLN A 376 15.31 9.69 -2.45
CA GLN A 376 16.10 10.45 -1.48
C GLN A 376 16.93 9.53 -0.58
N ALA A 377 16.47 8.30 -0.30
CA ALA A 377 17.28 7.31 0.40
C ALA A 377 18.49 6.86 -0.42
N GLY A 378 18.41 6.96 -1.75
CA GLY A 378 19.46 6.50 -2.67
C GLY A 378 19.45 4.99 -2.86
N LEU A 379 18.28 4.35 -2.69
CA LEU A 379 18.15 2.91 -2.88
C LEU A 379 18.31 2.52 -4.35
N LYS A 380 18.86 1.33 -4.55
CA LYS A 380 19.05 0.71 -5.86
C LYS A 380 18.03 -0.40 -6.12
N ALA A 381 17.99 -0.87 -7.37
CA ALA A 381 17.08 -1.93 -7.80
C ALA A 381 17.31 -3.26 -7.06
N ASP A 382 18.55 -3.56 -6.65
CA ASP A 382 18.92 -4.76 -5.89
C ASP A 382 18.60 -4.66 -4.38
N GLU A 383 18.19 -3.49 -3.89
CA GLU A 383 17.83 -3.25 -2.49
C GLU A 383 16.30 -3.22 -2.26
N VAL A 384 15.52 -3.39 -3.33
CA VAL A 384 14.06 -3.44 -3.30
C VAL A 384 13.56 -4.71 -3.99
N VAL A 385 12.39 -5.20 -3.59
CA VAL A 385 11.80 -6.43 -4.13
C VAL A 385 10.37 -6.16 -4.56
N GLU A 386 9.96 -6.63 -5.73
CA GLU A 386 8.56 -6.51 -6.15
C GLU A 386 7.66 -7.43 -5.32
N ILE A 387 6.45 -6.96 -5.02
CA ILE A 387 5.47 -7.75 -4.28
C ILE A 387 5.10 -9.05 -5.02
N GLY A 388 5.14 -9.04 -6.36
CA GLY A 388 4.89 -10.19 -7.22
C GLY A 388 5.88 -11.34 -7.01
N GLU A 389 7.16 -11.03 -6.85
CA GLU A 389 8.21 -12.02 -6.57
C GLU A 389 7.98 -12.72 -5.22
N LEU A 390 7.53 -11.97 -4.21
CA LEU A 390 7.27 -12.54 -2.87
C LEU A 390 6.05 -13.47 -2.82
N LEU A 391 5.21 -13.42 -3.85
CA LEU A 391 4.05 -14.30 -4.00
C LEU A 391 4.42 -15.66 -4.62
N MET A 392 5.56 -15.76 -5.34
CA MET A 392 6.14 -17.04 -5.79
C MET A 392 6.36 -18.02 -4.64
N LEU A 393 6.96 -17.53 -3.56
CA LEU A 393 7.46 -18.33 -2.45
C LEU A 393 6.37 -19.20 -1.84
N LYS A 394 5.18 -18.62 -1.66
CA LYS A 394 4.04 -19.34 -1.09
C LYS A 394 3.54 -20.44 -2.03
N ARG A 395 3.43 -20.15 -3.33
CA ARG A 395 2.90 -21.10 -4.33
C ARG A 395 3.85 -22.27 -4.54
N ASP A 396 5.15 -22.00 -4.63
CA ASP A 396 6.14 -23.07 -4.75
C ASP A 396 6.22 -23.91 -3.49
N ALA A 397 6.13 -23.30 -2.30
CA ALA A 397 6.12 -24.03 -1.05
C ALA A 397 4.84 -24.86 -0.87
N ASP A 398 3.67 -24.34 -1.26
CA ASP A 398 2.40 -25.05 -1.14
C ASP A 398 2.25 -26.15 -2.22
N ARG A 399 2.72 -25.91 -3.46
CA ARG A 399 2.86 -26.94 -4.50
C ARG A 399 3.79 -28.06 -4.04
N ARG A 400 4.98 -27.73 -3.51
CA ARG A 400 5.91 -28.72 -2.95
C ARG A 400 5.31 -29.50 -1.78
N ARG A 401 4.56 -28.83 -0.89
CA ARG A 401 3.83 -29.52 0.21
C ARG A 401 2.78 -30.49 -0.31
N LEU A 402 2.01 -30.09 -1.32
CA LEU A 402 1.01 -30.94 -1.96
C LEU A 402 1.66 -32.12 -2.68
N GLU A 403 2.76 -31.91 -3.39
CA GLU A 403 3.54 -32.97 -4.03
C GLU A 403 4.15 -33.95 -3.00
N CYS A 404 4.68 -33.45 -1.87
CA CYS A 404 5.17 -34.28 -0.77
C CYS A 404 4.05 -35.02 -0.01
N GLN A 405 2.85 -34.43 0.08
CA GLN A 405 1.69 -35.09 0.69
C GLN A 405 1.12 -36.17 -0.25
N ALA A 406 1.08 -35.89 -1.55
CA ALA A 406 0.68 -36.84 -2.58
C ALA A 406 1.65 -38.02 -2.69
N SER A 407 2.96 -37.77 -2.57
CA SER A 407 3.97 -38.84 -2.55
C SER A 407 3.93 -39.67 -1.26
N ARG A 408 3.61 -39.05 -0.11
CA ARG A 408 3.37 -39.77 1.16
C ARG A 408 2.10 -40.63 1.17
N SER A 409 1.08 -40.29 0.38
CA SER A 409 -0.11 -41.13 0.19
C SER A 409 0.09 -42.26 -0.84
N ALA A 410 1.21 -42.28 -1.57
CA ALA A 410 1.53 -43.30 -2.58
C ALA A 410 2.50 -44.38 -2.07
N GLU A 411 3.15 -44.19 -0.91
CA GLU A 411 4.01 -45.19 -0.28
C GLU A 411 3.38 -45.74 1.01
N GLY A 412 2.75 -46.92 0.90
CA GLY A 412 2.52 -47.84 2.02
C GLY A 412 1.19 -47.71 2.76
N LEU A 413 0.13 -48.33 2.25
CA LEU A 413 -0.90 -48.91 3.11
C LEU A 413 -0.39 -50.27 3.61
N ASP A 414 -0.11 -50.37 4.90
CA ASP A 414 -0.03 -51.64 5.65
C ASP A 414 -1.00 -51.54 6.84
N GLU A 415 -1.71 -52.64 7.08
CA GLU A 415 -2.82 -52.80 8.01
C GLU A 415 -2.33 -52.95 9.47
N GLY A 416 -2.69 -52.01 10.35
CA GLY A 416 -2.49 -52.15 11.79
C GLY A 416 -2.63 -50.82 12.53
N GLY A 417 -3.72 -50.65 13.29
CA GLY A 417 -4.07 -49.38 13.93
C GLY A 417 -3.20 -48.96 15.14
N VAL A 418 -3.27 -47.64 15.43
CA VAL A 418 -2.91 -46.87 16.65
C VAL A 418 -1.46 -47.07 17.19
N GLU A 419 -0.64 -46.08 17.58
CA GLU A 419 -0.83 -44.85 18.36
C GLU A 419 0.37 -43.88 18.20
N LEU A 420 0.21 -42.70 18.79
CA LEU A 420 1.12 -41.55 19.01
C LEU A 420 2.58 -41.88 19.38
N GLY A 421 3.50 -40.99 18.97
CA GLY A 421 4.83 -40.87 19.59
C GLY A 421 5.76 -39.93 18.86
N GLU A 422 6.16 -38.84 19.52
CA GLU A 422 7.33 -38.03 19.16
C GLU A 422 8.54 -38.96 18.92
N CYS A 423 9.35 -38.72 17.89
CA CYS A 423 10.68 -39.30 17.89
C CYS A 423 11.74 -38.45 17.17
N GLU A 424 12.83 -38.32 17.91
CA GLU A 424 14.04 -37.60 17.62
C GLU A 424 14.80 -38.12 16.39
N LYS A 425 15.62 -37.19 15.89
CA LYS A 425 16.82 -37.37 15.08
C LYS A 425 17.39 -38.79 15.09
N THR A 426 17.32 -39.48 13.95
CA THR A 426 18.40 -40.40 13.58
C THR A 426 18.75 -40.26 12.11
N LYS A 427 19.98 -39.78 11.87
CA LYS A 427 20.63 -39.75 10.56
C LYS A 427 20.76 -41.18 10.03
N LYS A 428 20.22 -41.48 8.85
CA LYS A 428 20.87 -42.39 7.91
C LYS A 428 20.92 -41.76 6.53
N LYS A 429 22.15 -41.76 6.03
CA LYS A 429 22.68 -41.08 4.85
C LYS A 429 22.27 -41.92 3.63
N TRP A 430 21.33 -41.46 2.82
CA TRP A 430 21.26 -41.89 1.43
C TRP A 430 21.68 -40.72 0.55
N ARG A 431 22.77 -40.92 -0.19
CA ARG A 431 23.37 -39.92 -1.07
C ARG A 431 22.56 -39.94 -2.37
N GLY A 432 21.57 -39.05 -2.46
CA GLY A 432 21.07 -38.52 -3.73
C GLY A 432 21.33 -37.01 -3.72
N ASP A 433 22.07 -36.50 -4.71
CA ASP A 433 22.48 -35.09 -4.81
C ASP A 433 21.29 -34.10 -4.81
N LYS A 434 20.06 -34.56 -5.07
CA LYS A 434 18.83 -33.76 -5.06
C LYS A 434 18.30 -33.41 -3.66
N GLU A 435 18.67 -34.15 -2.62
CA GLU A 435 18.08 -33.94 -1.28
C GLU A 435 18.69 -32.74 -0.55
N LYS A 436 19.93 -32.33 -0.88
CA LYS A 436 20.62 -31.21 -0.24
C LYS A 436 20.13 -29.84 -0.69
N ASP A 437 19.78 -29.70 -1.97
CA ASP A 437 19.28 -28.42 -2.51
C ASP A 437 17.88 -28.11 -1.95
N HIS A 438 16.98 -29.10 -1.93
CA HIS A 438 15.65 -28.97 -1.35
C HIS A 438 15.65 -28.54 0.12
N ASP A 439 16.55 -29.14 0.93
CA ASP A 439 16.65 -28.86 2.36
C ASP A 439 17.23 -27.45 2.67
N SER A 440 17.91 -26.84 1.69
CA SER A 440 18.48 -25.49 1.78
C SER A 440 17.48 -24.42 1.32
N GLU A 441 16.74 -24.68 0.25
CA GLU A 441 15.67 -23.82 -0.27
C GLU A 441 14.49 -23.72 0.69
N ASP A 442 14.08 -24.85 1.30
CA ASP A 442 13.02 -24.86 2.31
C ASP A 442 13.38 -24.06 3.57
N LYS A 443 14.66 -24.05 3.94
CA LYS A 443 15.17 -23.23 5.06
C LYS A 443 15.19 -21.75 4.70
N ALA A 444 15.65 -21.39 3.49
CA ALA A 444 15.62 -20.03 3.00
C ALA A 444 14.18 -19.48 2.94
N HIS A 445 13.25 -20.29 2.42
CA HIS A 445 11.83 -19.96 2.36
C HIS A 445 11.22 -19.73 3.75
N LYS A 446 11.46 -20.64 4.70
CA LYS A 446 10.99 -20.48 6.09
C LYS A 446 11.56 -19.23 6.76
N SER A 447 12.84 -18.94 6.54
CA SER A 447 13.49 -17.72 7.04
C SER A 447 12.83 -16.45 6.49
N LEU A 448 12.59 -16.40 5.18
CA LEU A 448 11.94 -15.27 4.53
C LEU A 448 10.49 -15.08 4.98
N MET A 449 9.74 -16.17 5.15
CA MET A 449 8.38 -16.09 5.70
C MET A 449 8.39 -15.62 7.16
N GLU A 450 9.25 -16.16 8.01
CA GLU A 450 9.37 -15.69 9.41
C GLU A 450 9.68 -14.19 9.46
N TRP A 451 10.54 -13.72 8.56
CA TRP A 451 10.87 -12.31 8.48
C TRP A 451 9.75 -11.45 7.90
N LEU A 452 9.02 -11.90 6.88
CA LEU A 452 7.83 -11.19 6.37
C LEU A 452 6.72 -11.12 7.45
N GLN A 453 6.72 -12.05 8.39
CA GLN A 453 5.75 -12.13 9.48
C GLN A 453 6.14 -11.30 10.72
N LYS A 454 7.43 -11.27 11.08
CA LYS A 454 7.95 -10.70 12.34
C LYS A 454 8.96 -9.56 12.17
N GLY A 455 9.66 -9.48 11.03
CA GLY A 455 10.70 -8.49 10.73
C GLY A 455 10.14 -7.11 10.36
N ASN A 456 11.02 -6.16 10.05
CA ASN A 456 10.63 -4.85 9.51
C ASN A 456 10.37 -4.96 8.01
N VAL A 457 9.17 -4.58 7.58
CA VAL A 457 8.74 -4.64 6.19
C VAL A 457 8.16 -3.28 5.82
N ILE A 458 8.74 -2.64 4.81
CA ILE A 458 8.26 -1.41 4.23
C ILE A 458 7.67 -1.78 2.87
N TYR A 459 6.39 -1.51 2.66
CA TYR A 459 5.75 -1.57 1.34
C TYR A 459 5.59 -0.16 0.81
N LYS A 460 6.16 0.10 -0.36
CA LYS A 460 6.03 1.37 -1.07
C LYS A 460 5.21 1.14 -2.34
N SER A 461 4.16 1.95 -2.52
CA SER A 461 3.38 1.95 -3.76
C SER A 461 3.34 3.35 -4.37
N VAL A 462 3.51 3.41 -5.69
CA VAL A 462 3.26 4.60 -6.53
C VAL A 462 2.09 4.39 -7.50
N GLY A 463 1.60 3.14 -7.59
CA GLY A 463 0.45 2.73 -8.37
C GLY A 463 0.83 2.21 -9.75
N LEU A 464 0.51 0.95 -10.00
CA LEU A 464 0.70 0.24 -11.26
C LEU A 464 -0.65 0.11 -12.00
N GLY A 465 -0.69 0.43 -13.29
CA GLY A 465 -1.92 0.39 -14.10
C GLY A 465 -2.57 -1.00 -14.14
N LEU A 466 -1.75 -2.06 -14.14
CA LEU A 466 -2.19 -3.46 -14.05
C LEU A 466 -3.19 -3.68 -12.89
N MET A 467 -2.92 -3.07 -11.73
CA MET A 467 -3.80 -3.22 -10.57
C MET A 467 -5.18 -2.62 -10.79
N ASP A 468 -5.28 -1.55 -11.58
CA ASP A 468 -6.56 -0.94 -11.93
C ASP A 468 -7.32 -1.83 -12.91
N VAL A 469 -6.63 -2.41 -13.91
CA VAL A 469 -7.26 -3.28 -14.93
C VAL A 469 -7.77 -4.59 -14.33
N VAL A 470 -6.95 -5.28 -13.54
CA VAL A 470 -7.31 -6.57 -12.93
C VAL A 470 -8.50 -6.42 -11.99
N VAL A 471 -8.39 -5.49 -11.01
CA VAL A 471 -9.50 -5.24 -10.09
C VAL A 471 -10.72 -4.66 -10.82
N GLY A 472 -10.51 -3.88 -11.88
CA GLY A 472 -11.60 -3.35 -12.70
C GLY A 472 -12.39 -4.44 -13.41
N ASN A 473 -11.70 -5.42 -14.00
CA ASN A 473 -12.33 -6.56 -14.67
C ASN A 473 -13.12 -7.41 -13.67
N ASP A 474 -12.51 -7.74 -12.52
CA ASP A 474 -13.19 -8.52 -11.48
C ASP A 474 -14.43 -7.79 -10.93
N LEU A 475 -14.35 -6.47 -10.70
CA LEU A 475 -15.49 -5.68 -10.27
C LEU A 475 -16.57 -5.57 -11.35
N CYS A 476 -16.19 -5.52 -12.62
CA CYS A 476 -17.15 -5.52 -13.72
C CYS A 476 -17.92 -6.84 -13.77
N GLN A 477 -17.24 -7.97 -13.60
CA GLN A 477 -17.88 -9.28 -13.51
C GLN A 477 -18.84 -9.35 -12.32
N LEU A 478 -18.40 -8.92 -11.12
CA LEU A 478 -19.26 -8.90 -9.94
C LEU A 478 -20.46 -7.95 -10.10
N ALA A 479 -20.28 -6.83 -10.80
CA ALA A 479 -21.37 -5.91 -11.11
C ALA A 479 -22.41 -6.57 -12.03
N ASP A 480 -21.96 -7.32 -13.04
CA ASP A 480 -22.83 -8.07 -13.94
C ASP A 480 -23.63 -9.15 -13.22
N GLU A 481 -22.98 -9.93 -12.35
CA GLU A 481 -23.61 -10.99 -11.56
C GLU A 481 -24.65 -10.43 -10.58
N ARG A 482 -24.40 -9.24 -10.02
CA ARG A 482 -25.28 -8.58 -9.05
C ARG A 482 -26.29 -7.61 -9.67
N GLY A 483 -26.25 -7.42 -10.99
CA GLY A 483 -27.10 -6.47 -11.70
C GLY A 483 -26.90 -5.01 -11.27
N ILE A 484 -25.66 -4.61 -10.98
CA ILE A 484 -25.28 -3.24 -10.59
C ILE A 484 -24.68 -2.52 -11.80
N GLY A 485 -25.06 -1.25 -11.98
CA GLY A 485 -24.59 -0.41 -13.09
C GLY A 485 -25.55 -0.38 -14.27
N THR A 486 -25.14 0.33 -15.33
CA THR A 486 -25.93 0.48 -16.56
C THR A 486 -25.31 -0.34 -17.68
N LYS A 487 -26.09 -1.21 -18.32
CA LYS A 487 -25.67 -1.94 -19.52
C LYS A 487 -26.10 -1.20 -20.77
N ILE A 488 -25.17 -1.07 -21.72
CA ILE A 488 -25.42 -0.50 -23.03
C ILE A 488 -25.20 -1.61 -24.05
N GLU A 489 -26.30 -2.11 -24.61
CA GLU A 489 -26.28 -3.13 -25.67
C GLU A 489 -25.79 -2.53 -27.00
N ASP A 490 -25.19 -3.36 -27.85
CA ASP A 490 -24.71 -3.01 -29.20
C ASP A 490 -23.81 -1.75 -29.27
N PHE A 491 -22.98 -1.55 -28.23
CA PHE A 491 -21.90 -0.54 -28.20
C PHE A 491 -20.70 -0.99 -29.03
#